data_AF-A0A0R3K0Q6-F1
#
_entry.id   AF-A0A0R3K0Q6-F1
#
_cell.length_a   1.000
_cell.length_b   1.000
_cell.length_c   1.000
_cell.angle_alpha   90.00
_cell.angle_beta   90.00
_cell.angle_gamma   90.00
#
_symmetry.space_group_name_H-M   'P 1'
#
loop_
_entity.id
_entity.type
_entity.pdbx_description
1 polymer ?
#
loop_
_entity_poly.entity_id
_entity_poly.type
_entity_poly.pdbx_seq_one_letter_code
_entity_poly.pdbx_strand_id
1 'polypeptide(L)' 'MGNELNLNFEEAIKRLEEIVKKLESDNLSLDESLKLFQEGVQLSDYCNKKLDEAERQINIIIKGNDGELMEKDFTPEED' A
#
# COMPACT_ATOMS: atom_id res chain seq x y z
N MET A 1 -16.95 2.43 18.40
CA MET A 1 -15.67 3.12 18.14
C MET A 1 -14.74 2.08 17.55
N GLY A 2 -14.55 2.11 16.23
CA GLY A 2 -13.76 1.11 15.52
C GLY A 2 -12.28 1.31 15.84
N ASN A 3 -11.56 0.22 16.08
CA ASN A 3 -10.10 0.24 16.26
C ASN A 3 -9.45 0.78 14.98
N GLU A 4 -9.11 2.07 14.99
CA GLU A 4 -8.16 2.62 14.02
C GLU A 4 -6.81 1.98 14.31
N LEU A 5 -6.44 1.03 13.46
CA LEU A 5 -5.08 0.54 13.33
C LEU A 5 -4.22 1.75 12.96
N ASN A 6 -3.59 2.39 13.95
CA ASN A 6 -2.49 3.34 13.76
C ASN A 6 -1.25 2.61 13.25
N LEU A 7 -1.39 1.82 12.17
CA LEU A 7 -0.25 1.26 11.46
C LEU A 7 0.34 2.34 10.56
N ASN A 8 1.62 2.62 10.70
CA ASN A 8 2.31 3.43 9.71
C ASN A 8 2.55 2.62 8.42
N PHE A 9 2.95 3.29 7.33
CA PHE A 9 3.13 2.65 6.02
C PHE A 9 4.13 1.47 6.07
N GLU A 10 5.25 1.64 6.77
CA GLU A 10 6.31 0.62 6.89
C GLU A 10 5.80 -0.63 7.62
N GLU A 11 5.02 -0.44 8.69
CA GLU A 11 4.39 -1.55 9.42
C GLU A 11 3.38 -2.29 8.55
N ALA A 12 2.59 -1.57 7.74
CA ALA A 12 1.61 -2.17 6.86
C ALA A 12 2.27 -3.03 5.76
N ILE A 13 3.35 -2.52 5.15
CA ILE A 13 4.16 -3.27 4.19
C ILE A 13 4.79 -4.50 4.83
N LYS A 14 5.40 -4.35 6.01
CA LYS A 14 6.00 -5.48 6.73
C LYS A 14 4.96 -6.56 7.05
N ARG A 15 3.75 -6.16 7.45
CA ARG A 15 2.66 -7.10 7.72
C ARG A 15 2.21 -7.82 6.45
N LEU A 16 2.16 -7.12 5.31
CA LEU A 16 1.82 -7.70 4.02
C LEU A 16 2.84 -8.76 3.60
N GLU A 17 4.15 -8.49 3.76
CA GLU A 17 5.21 -9.47 3.51
C GLU A 17 5.09 -10.72 4.39
N GLU A 18 4.75 -10.55 5.67
CA GLU A 18 4.50 -11.68 6.57
C GLU A 18 3.30 -12.52 6.14
N ILE A 19 2.24 -11.86 5.64
CA ILE A 19 1.04 -12.54 5.14
C ILE A 19 1.39 -13.36 3.91
N VAL A 20 2.14 -12.80 2.95
CA VAL A 20 2.59 -13.52 1.74
C VAL A 20 3.39 -14.77 2.14
N LYS A 21 4.40 -14.60 3.01
CA LYS A 21 5.20 -15.74 3.52
C LYS A 21 4.37 -16.82 4.20
N LYS A 22 3.31 -16.44 4.93
CA LYS A 22 2.40 -17.39 5.56
C LYS A 22 1.53 -18.10 4.53
N LEU A 23 1.00 -17.38 3.54
CA LEU A 23 0.18 -17.97 2.46
C LEU A 23 0.97 -18.97 1.60
N GLU A 24 2.29 -18.82 1.50
CA GLU A 24 3.18 -19.75 0.81
C GLU A 24 3.49 -21.03 1.61
N SER A 25 3.07 -21.12 2.89
CA SER A 25 3.33 -22.29 3.72
C SER A 25 2.31 -23.41 3.48
N ASP A 26 2.80 -24.64 3.30
CA ASP A 26 2.00 -25.84 3.01
C ASP A 26 1.03 -26.29 4.12
N ASN A 27 1.14 -25.71 5.33
CA ASN A 27 0.39 -26.15 6.52
C ASN A 27 -0.76 -25.20 6.91
N LEU A 28 -1.18 -24.31 6.02
CA LEU A 28 -2.32 -23.42 6.29
C LEU A 28 -3.65 -24.14 6.09
N SER A 29 -4.57 -23.96 7.04
CA SER A 29 -5.96 -24.33 6.79
C SER A 29 -6.62 -23.35 5.80
N LEU A 30 -7.71 -23.79 5.15
CA LEU A 30 -8.50 -22.94 4.25
C LEU A 30 -9.03 -21.69 4.95
N ASP A 31 -9.54 -21.84 6.17
CA ASP A 31 -10.08 -20.71 6.94
C ASP A 31 -9.00 -19.69 7.30
N GLU A 32 -7.79 -20.14 7.65
CA GLU A 32 -6.65 -19.26 7.90
C GLU A 32 -6.20 -18.56 6.62
N SER A 33 -6.17 -19.29 5.50
CA SER A 33 -5.83 -18.74 4.19
C SER A 33 -6.79 -17.62 3.78
N LEU A 34 -8.10 -17.81 3.98
CA LEU A 34 -9.11 -16.79 3.68
C LEU A 34 -8.95 -15.55 4.57
N LYS A 35 -8.66 -15.72 5.86
CA LYS A 35 -8.42 -14.60 6.78
C LYS A 35 -7.18 -13.79 6.40
N LEU A 36 -6.08 -14.48 6.13
CA LEU A 36 -4.82 -13.86 5.71
C LEU A 36 -4.97 -13.14 4.37
N PHE A 37 -5.69 -13.74 3.42
CA PHE A 37 -6.00 -13.09 2.14
C PHE A 37 -6.81 -11.81 2.33
N GLN A 38 -7.89 -11.84 3.13
CA GLN A 38 -8.70 -10.66 3.42
C GLN A 38 -7.88 -9.54 4.08
N GLU A 39 -7.04 -9.89 5.04
CA GLU A 39 -6.12 -8.95 5.68
C GLU A 39 -5.13 -8.36 4.67
N GLY A 40 -4.56 -9.19 3.80
CA GLY A 40 -3.63 -8.76 2.76
C GLY A 40 -4.25 -7.78 1.78
N VAL A 41 -5.49 -8.02 1.33
CA VAL A 41 -6.22 -7.09 0.46
C VAL A 41 -6.44 -5.74 1.14
N GLN A 42 -6.84 -5.74 2.41
CA GLN A 42 -7.05 -4.50 3.17
C GLN A 42 -5.75 -3.69 3.35
N LEU A 43 -4.64 -4.37 3.64
CA LEU A 43 -3.33 -3.74 3.77
C LEU A 43 -2.82 -3.20 2.42
N SER A 44 -3.03 -3.93 1.33
CA SER A 44 -2.68 -3.46 -0.01
C SER A 44 -3.44 -2.18 -0.38
N ASP A 45 -4.76 -2.15 -0.14
CA ASP A 45 -5.58 -0.96 -0.35
C ASP A 45 -5.13 0.22 0.52
N TYR A 46 -4.75 -0.05 1.77
CA TYR A 46 -4.21 0.98 2.67
C TYR A 46 -2.90 1.57 2.15
N CYS A 47 -1.95 0.72 1.75
CA CYS A 47 -0.66 1.15 1.21
C CYS A 47 -0.83 1.97 -0.07
N ASN A 48 -1.68 1.53 -1.01
CA ASN A 48 -1.98 2.27 -2.23
C ASN A 48 -2.55 3.67 -1.93
N LYS A 49 -3.51 3.77 -1.01
CA LYS A 49 -4.07 5.08 -0.60
C LYS A 49 -3.02 6.00 0.01
N LYS A 50 -2.06 5.45 0.77
CA LYS A 50 -0.97 6.23 1.36
C LYS A 50 0.01 6.73 0.30
N LEU A 51 0.31 5.92 -0.71
CA LEU A 51 1.13 6.34 -1.85
C LEU A 51 0.43 7.43 -2.67
N ASP A 52 -0.86 7.25 -3.00
CA ASP A 52 -1.67 8.26 -3.71
C ASP A 52 -1.69 9.60 -2.94
N GLU A 53 -1.81 9.55 -1.61
CA GLU A 53 -1.79 10.73 -0.75
C GLU A 53 -0.43 11.44 -0.81
N ALA A 54 0.67 10.69 -0.72
CA ALA A 54 2.02 11.23 -0.81
C ALA A 54 2.29 11.85 -2.20
N GLU A 55 1.88 11.17 -3.27
CA GLU A 55 2.03 11.67 -4.64
C GLU A 55 1.29 12.98 -4.85
N ARG A 56 0.03 13.07 -4.39
CA ARG A 56 -0.76 14.32 -4.45
C ARG A 56 -0.09 15.46 -3.69
N GLN A 57 0.47 15.19 -2.51
CA GLN A 57 1.17 16.22 -1.73
C GLN A 57 2.41 16.74 -2.48
N ILE A 58 3.21 15.85 -3.09
CA ILE A 58 4.36 16.24 -3.91
C ILE A 58 3.90 17.09 -5.11
N ASN A 59 2.86 16.65 -5.82
CA ASN A 59 2.32 17.36 -6.97
C ASN A 59 1.79 18.76 -6.63
N ILE A 60 1.20 18.95 -5.44
CA ILE A 60 0.77 20.28 -4.96
C ILE A 60 1.98 21.19 -4.69
N ILE A 61 3.06 20.66 -4.10
CA ILE A 61 4.28 21.43 -3.81
C ILE A 61 4.95 21.90 -5.10
N ILE A 62 5.04 21.04 -6.12
CA ILE A 62 5.61 21.39 -7.43
C ILE A 62 4.82 22.53 -8.08
N LYS A 63 3.48 22.42 -8.15
CA LYS A 63 2.58 23.48 -8.67
C LYS A 63 2.71 24.82 -7.96
N GLY A 64 3.14 24.82 -6.69
CA GLY A 64 3.33 26.04 -5.90
C GLY A 64 4.67 26.74 -6.16
N ASN A 65 5.66 26.02 -6.71
CA ASN A 65 7.04 26.50 -6.83
C ASN A 65 7.44 26.78 -8.29
N ASP A 66 6.80 26.14 -9.27
CA ASP A 66 6.82 26.52 -10.68
C ASP A 66 5.40 26.45 -11.26
N GLY A 67 5.04 27.41 -12.10
CA GLY A 67 3.70 27.52 -12.66
C GLY A 67 3.44 26.61 -13.87
N GLU A 68 4.27 25.58 -14.11
CA GLU A 68 4.19 24.76 -15.32
C GLU A 68 3.88 23.29 -14.99
N LEU A 69 2.69 22.86 -15.41
CA LEU A 69 2.26 21.47 -15.30
C LEU A 69 3.10 20.58 -16.22
N MET A 70 4.00 19.78 -15.65
CA MET A 70 4.45 18.55 -16.29
C MET A 70 3.75 17.37 -15.65
N GLU A 71 2.66 16.92 -16.29
CA GLU A 71 2.08 15.61 -16.05
C GLU A 71 3.05 14.59 -16.69
N LYS A 72 3.98 14.05 -15.91
CA LYS A 72 4.70 12.86 -16.32
C LYS A 72 3.94 11.69 -15.72
N ASP A 73 3.10 11.07 -16.54
CA ASP A 73 2.59 9.74 -16.25
C ASP A 73 3.79 8.90 -15.79
N PHE A 74 3.73 8.41 -14.55
CA PHE A 74 4.75 7.51 -14.04
C PHE A 74 4.54 6.16 -14.74
N THR A 75 5.01 6.05 -15.99
CA THR A 75 5.25 4.77 -16.61
C THR A 75 6.48 4.19 -15.92
N PRO A 76 6.37 3.13 -15.11
CA PRO A 76 7.56 2.43 -14.65
C PRO A 76 8.31 1.99 -15.90
N GLU A 77 9.52 2.50 -16.11
CA GLU A 77 10.42 2.00 -17.14
C GLU A 77 10.68 0.52 -16.79
N GLU A 78 10.16 -0.38 -17.64
CA GLU A 78 10.53 -1.79 -17.60
C GLU A 78 12.00 -1.89 -18.03
N ASP A 79 12.90 -2.08 -17.06
CA ASP A 79 14.24 -2.64 -17.27
C ASP A 79 14.21 -4.16 -17.08
#